data_AF-A0A9D9N4W7-F1
#
_entry.id   AF-A0A9D9N4W7-F1
#
_cell.length_a   1.000
_cell.length_b   1.000
_cell.length_c   1.000
_cell.angle_alpha   90.00
_cell.angle_beta   90.00
_cell.angle_gamma   90.00
#
_symmetry.space_group_name_H-M   'P 1'
#
loop_
_entity.id
_entity.type
_entity.pdbx_description
1 polymer ?
#
loop_
_entity_poly.entity_id
_entity_poly.type
_entity_poly.pdbx_seq_one_letter_code
_entity_poly.pdbx_strand_id
1 'polypeptide(L)'
;MCYKGCVDRRTVEVNHRSRRVQETGQGKAYRERGMMHCSNRPIGPEAVFGDIKFNHGFKRFRLKSGGKVKVEFSLVALAHNIRNTRR
;
A
#
# COMPACT_ATOMS: atom_id res chain seq x y z
N MET A 1 -17.90 1.78 3.27
CA MET A 1 -18.70 0.66 2.72
C MET A 1 -20.11 1.17 2.50
N CYS A 2 -20.62 1.15 1.27
CA CYS A 2 -22.00 1.57 0.98
C CYS A 2 -22.96 0.44 1.37
N TYR A 3 -23.95 0.77 2.21
CA TYR A 3 -25.09 -0.09 2.51
C TYR A 3 -26.00 -0.11 1.28
N LYS A 4 -26.20 -1.28 0.66
CA LYS A 4 -27.23 -1.46 -0.37
C LYS A 4 -28.56 -1.67 0.35
N GLY A 5 -29.28 -0.58 0.62
CA GLY A 5 -30.63 -0.64 1.18
C GLY A 5 -31.60 -1.30 0.22
N CYS A 6 -32.58 -2.03 0.76
CA CYS A 6 -33.62 -2.72 -0.02
C CYS A 6 -34.86 -1.82 -0.30
N VAL A 7 -34.80 -0.53 0.08
CA VAL A 7 -35.95 0.40 0.10
C VAL A 7 -35.73 1.57 -0.89
N ASP A 8 -36.83 2.24 -1.27
CA ASP A 8 -36.94 3.34 -2.26
C ASP A 8 -35.71 4.25 -2.32
N ARG A 9 -35.19 4.50 -3.53
CA ARG A 9 -33.95 5.25 -3.81
C ARG A 9 -33.96 6.70 -3.30
N ARG A 10 -35.09 7.21 -2.79
CA ARG A 10 -35.23 8.58 -2.24
C ARG A 10 -34.96 8.67 -0.74
N THR A 11 -34.77 7.54 -0.04
CA THR A 11 -34.48 7.53 1.41
C THR A 11 -33.05 7.07 1.66
N VAL A 12 -32.22 7.95 2.25
CA VAL A 12 -30.84 7.61 2.62
C VAL A 12 -30.85 6.93 3.98
N GLU A 13 -30.65 5.61 4.01
CA GLU A 13 -30.46 4.87 5.25
C GLU A 13 -28.98 4.91 5.68
N VAL A 14 -28.72 5.50 6.84
CA VAL A 14 -27.36 5.67 7.36
C VAL A 14 -27.08 4.66 8.47
N ASN A 15 -26.01 3.88 8.32
CA ASN A 15 -25.55 3.00 9.40
C ASN A 15 -24.73 3.79 10.43
N HIS A 16 -25.36 4.19 11.54
CA HIS A 16 -24.72 4.94 12.62
C HIS A 16 -23.56 4.18 13.28
N ARG A 17 -23.63 2.84 13.39
CA ARG A 17 -22.53 2.02 13.92
C ARG A 17 -21.31 2.09 13.01
N SER A 18 -21.50 2.00 11.70
CA SER A 18 -20.42 2.11 10.72
C SER A 18 -19.76 3.49 10.77
N ARG A 19 -20.55 4.55 10.97
CA ARG A 19 -20.01 5.92 11.12
C ARG A 19 -19.13 6.05 12.36
N ARG A 20 -19.59 5.56 13.53
CA ARG A 20 -18.80 5.58 14.77
C ARG A 20 -17.47 4.83 14.65
N VAL A 21 -17.48 3.68 13.98
CA VAL A 21 -16.25 2.90 13.73
C VAL A 21 -15.29 3.66 12.81
N GLN A 22 -15.80 4.32 11.77
CA GLN A 22 -14.99 5.14 10.87
C GLN A 22 -14.39 6.35 11.59
N GLU A 23 -15.19 7.07 12.39
CA GLU A 23 -14.73 8.21 13.21
C GLU A 23 -13.64 7.78 14.19
N THR A 24 -13.80 6.62 14.83
CA THR A 24 -12.78 6.06 15.74
C THR A 24 -11.50 5.68 14.98
N GLY A 25 -11.63 5.11 13.77
CA GLY A 25 -10.50 4.78 12.91
C GLY A 25 -9.73 6.02 12.44
N GLN A 26 -10.45 7.06 12.02
CA GLN A 26 -9.88 8.36 11.64
C GLN A 26 -9.17 9.00 12.84
N GLY A 27 -9.78 8.99 14.02
CA GLY A 27 -9.15 9.48 15.24
C GLY A 27 -7.88 8.72 15.64
N LYS A 28 -7.78 7.42 15.32
CA LYS A 28 -6.54 6.63 15.51
C LYS A 28 -5.48 6.95 14.47
N ALA A 29 -5.88 7.18 13.22
CA ALA A 29 -4.96 7.51 12.13
C ALA A 29 -4.35 8.92 12.27
N TYR A 30 -5.14 9.90 12.72
CA TYR A 30 -4.69 11.29 12.87
C TYR A 30 -3.90 11.58 14.15
N ARG A 31 -3.87 10.64 15.11
CA ARG A 31 -2.97 10.74 16.27
C ARG A 31 -1.51 10.69 15.81
N GLU A 32 -0.62 11.29 16.59
CA GLU A 32 0.82 11.34 16.31
C GLU A 32 1.44 9.98 15.94
N ARG A 33 1.10 8.91 16.68
CA ARG A 33 1.53 7.54 16.34
C ARG A 33 0.99 7.06 15.00
N GLY A 34 -0.27 7.35 14.68
CA GLY A 34 -0.88 7.01 13.39
C GLY A 34 -0.19 7.72 12.23
N MET A 35 0.09 9.02 12.40
CA MET A 35 0.85 9.81 11.43
C MET A 35 2.27 9.28 11.22
N MET A 36 2.96 8.92 12.31
CA MET A 36 4.30 8.32 12.24
C MET A 36 4.27 6.99 11.46
N HIS A 37 3.30 6.11 11.74
CA HIS A 37 3.15 4.86 11.00
C HIS A 37 2.81 5.09 9.51
N CYS A 38 1.98 6.09 9.20
CA CYS A 38 1.67 6.47 7.83
C CYS A 38 2.90 7.03 7.08
N SER A 39 3.71 7.86 7.76
CA SER A 39 4.93 8.45 7.20
C SER A 39 6.01 7.40 6.95
N ASN A 40 6.08 6.35 7.76
CA ASN A 40 7.06 5.27 7.60
C ASN A 40 6.65 4.21 6.57
N ARG A 41 5.37 4.14 6.20
CA ARG A 41 4.83 3.16 5.24
C ARG A 41 5.56 3.14 3.87
N PRO A 42 5.96 4.28 3.28
CA PRO A 42 6.71 4.30 2.01
C PRO A 42 8.13 3.77 2.13
N ILE A 43 8.72 3.78 3.32
CA ILE A 43 10.12 3.39 3.56
C ILE A 43 10.23 1.89 3.89
N GLY A 44 9.12 1.28 4.33
CA GLY A 44 9.06 -0.15 4.64
C GLY A 44 9.34 -1.06 3.43
N PRO A 45 9.85 -2.29 3.68
CA PRO A 45 10.19 -3.22 2.61
C PRO A 45 9.00 -3.54 1.70
N GLU A 46 7.78 -3.56 2.24
CA GLU A 46 6.55 -3.85 1.50
C GLU A 46 6.26 -2.81 0.41
N ALA A 47 6.51 -1.53 0.68
CA ALA A 47 6.30 -0.46 -0.28
C ALA A 47 7.30 -0.55 -1.44
N VAL A 48 8.56 -0.85 -1.13
CA VAL A 48 9.62 -1.08 -2.14
C VAL A 48 9.25 -2.25 -3.06
N PHE A 49 8.79 -3.37 -2.50
CA PHE A 49 8.33 -4.50 -3.32
C PHE A 49 7.10 -4.16 -4.17
N GLY A 50 6.18 -3.36 -3.64
CA GLY A 50 5.01 -2.87 -4.39
C GLY A 50 5.41 -2.01 -5.59
N ASP A 51 6.33 -1.07 -5.39
CA ASP A 51 6.85 -0.20 -6.45
C ASP A 51 7.59 -1.00 -7.53
N ILE A 52 8.48 -1.91 -7.12
CA ILE A 52 9.20 -2.81 -8.04
C ILE A 52 8.21 -3.65 -8.87
N LYS A 53 7.15 -4.18 -8.25
CA LYS A 53 6.21 -5.07 -8.93
C LYS A 53 5.23 -4.34 -9.85
N PHE A 54 4.60 -3.26 -9.36
CA PHE A 54 3.51 -2.58 -10.06
C PHE A 54 4.02 -1.42 -10.92
N ASN A 55 4.84 -0.53 -10.35
CA ASN A 55 5.32 0.67 -11.05
C ASN A 55 6.46 0.36 -12.01
N HIS A 56 7.34 -0.57 -11.67
CA HIS A 56 8.44 -1.01 -12.54
C HIS A 56 8.09 -2.26 -13.38
N GLY A 57 6.91 -2.85 -13.19
CA GLY A 57 6.44 -3.98 -13.99
C GLY A 57 7.21 -5.27 -13.80
N PHE A 58 7.94 -5.44 -12.69
CA PHE A 58 8.68 -6.67 -12.40
C PHE A 58 7.70 -7.79 -12.02
N LYS A 59 7.34 -8.63 -13.00
CA LYS A 59 6.35 -9.71 -12.82
C LYS A 59 6.96 -11.07 -12.49
N ARG A 60 8.15 -11.37 -13.02
CA ARG A 60 8.83 -12.67 -12.86
C ARG A 60 10.33 -12.52 -13.10
N PHE A 61 11.11 -13.37 -12.43
CA PHE A 61 12.51 -13.56 -12.77
C PHE A 61 12.65 -14.17 -14.17
N ARG A 62 13.63 -13.70 -14.92
CA ARG A 62 14.00 -14.26 -16.23
C ARG A 62 14.96 -15.44 -16.08
N LEU A 63 15.85 -15.37 -15.10
CA LEU A 63 16.84 -16.41 -14.83
C LEU A 63 16.27 -17.46 -13.88
N LYS A 64 16.72 -18.72 -14.03
CA LYS A 64 16.16 -19.87 -13.29
C LYS A 64 17.08 -20.48 -12.24
N SER A 65 18.39 -20.22 -12.28
CA SER A 65 19.31 -20.75 -11.26
C SER A 65 19.42 -19.79 -10.08
N GLY A 66 19.52 -20.31 -8.85
CA GLY A 66 19.51 -19.48 -7.63
C GLY A 66 20.58 -18.38 -7.62
N GLY A 67 21.79 -18.71 -8.08
CA GLY A 67 22.86 -17.70 -8.21
C GLY A 67 22.53 -16.59 -9.22
N LYS A 68 21.91 -16.94 -10.35
CA LYS A 68 21.52 -15.97 -11.38
C LYS A 68 20.31 -15.13 -10.95
N VAL A 69 19.33 -15.74 -10.27
CA VAL A 69 18.18 -15.04 -9.68
C VAL A 69 18.65 -14.01 -8.65
N LYS A 70 19.66 -14.36 -7.84
CA LYS A 70 20.24 -13.42 -6.86
C LYS A 70 20.83 -12.20 -7.57
N VAL A 71 21.61 -12.39 -8.64
CA VAL A 71 22.18 -11.29 -9.43
C VAL A 71 21.08 -10.43 -10.06
N GLU A 72 20.05 -11.05 -10.65
CA GLU A 72 18.91 -10.35 -11.25
C GLU A 72 18.19 -9.47 -10.22
N PHE A 73 17.90 -10.01 -9.03
CA PHE A 73 17.29 -9.26 -7.95
C PHE A 73 18.19 -8.14 -7.43
N SER A 74 19.49 -8.40 -7.27
CA SER A 74 20.46 -7.39 -6.83
C SER A 74 20.52 -6.20 -7.78
N LEU A 75 20.46 -6.44 -9.10
CA LEU A 75 20.43 -5.37 -10.10
C LEU A 75 19.15 -4.53 -10.00
N VAL A 76 17.99 -5.16 -9.83
CA VAL A 76 16.71 -4.47 -9.66
C VAL A 76 16.72 -3.61 -8.39
N ALA A 77 17.20 -4.15 -7.27
CA ALA A 77 17.30 -3.42 -6.01
C ALA A 77 18.27 -2.24 -6.11
N LEU A 78 19.44 -2.43 -6.73
CA LEU A 78 20.42 -1.37 -6.94
C LEU A 78 19.84 -0.25 -7.82
N ALA A 79 19.17 -0.60 -8.92
CA ALA A 79 18.55 0.37 -9.81
C ALA A 79 17.46 1.19 -9.10
N HIS A 80 16.62 0.55 -8.28
CA HIS A 80 15.61 1.23 -7.49
C HIS A 80 16.24 2.21 -6.47
N ASN A 81 17.31 1.79 -5.78
CA ASN A 81 18.02 2.65 -4.83
C ASN A 81 18.65 3.87 -5.52
N ILE A 82 19.35 3.69 -6.65
CA ILE A 82 19.95 4.80 -7.41
C ILE A 82 18.88 5.80 -7.85
N ARG A 83 17.72 5.32 -8.29
CA ARG A 83 16.59 6.17 -8.67
C ARG A 83 16.06 6.98 -7.49
N ASN A 84 15.97 6.39 -6.30
CA ASN A 84 15.49 7.08 -5.11
C ASN A 84 16.52 8.07 -4.55
N THR A 85 17.83 7.80 -4.66
CA THR A 85 18.88 8.72 -4.20
C THR A 85 19.05 9.96 -5.09
N ARG A 86 18.68 9.87 -6.38
CA ARG A 86 18.79 10.99 -7.34
C ARG A 86 17.52 11.84 -7.47
N ARG A 87 16.53 11.63 -6.60
CA ARG A 87 15.28 12.39 -6.57
C ARG A 87 15.24 13.38 -5.42
#